data_AF-A0A7W6S4A8-F1
#
_entry.id   AF-A0A7W6S4A8-F1
#
_cell.length_a   1.000
_cell.length_b   1.000
_cell.length_c   1.000
_cell.angle_alpha   90.00
_cell.angle_beta   90.00
_cell.angle_gamma   90.00
#
_symmetry.space_group_name_H-M   'P 1'
#
loop_
_entity.id
_entity.type
_entity.pdbx_description
1 polymer ?
#
loop_
_entity_poly.entity_id
_entity_poly.type
_entity_poly.pdbx_seq_one_letter_code
_entity_poly.pdbx_strand_id
1 'polypeptide(L)'
;MVDPKSITTELVQERFSDALAARCGPGKAVSVSALAEQTGIDERTINAWRRREATACLSKMLKVAAALGPGVVNDVFVLAGLGGMERLEAPDAPDSYGINADLSAALAMFGRHLADGRIDHRELAEQRPELGALYEAIGRWIAAYDQGQGDAVTPLRATGRRT
;
A
#
# COMPACT_ATOMS: atom_id res chain seq x y z
N MET A 1 -13.37 13.43 -11.34
CA MET A 1 -13.29 12.04 -11.82
C MET A 1 -12.18 11.97 -12.85
N VAL A 2 -11.26 11.02 -12.72
CA VAL A 2 -10.15 10.82 -13.68
C VAL A 2 -10.74 10.32 -15.00
N ASP A 3 -10.33 10.89 -16.15
CA ASP A 3 -10.69 10.37 -17.47
C ASP A 3 -9.70 9.26 -17.86
N PRO A 4 -10.13 7.98 -17.98
CA PRO A 4 -9.21 6.90 -18.33
C PRO A 4 -8.55 7.10 -19.70
N LYS A 5 -9.18 7.83 -20.64
CA LYS A 5 -8.62 8.09 -21.97
C LYS A 5 -7.45 9.06 -21.96
N SER A 6 -7.31 9.88 -20.91
CA SER A 6 -6.17 10.78 -20.76
C SER A 6 -4.91 10.09 -20.22
N ILE A 7 -5.01 8.84 -19.76
CA ILE A 7 -3.88 8.07 -19.24
C ILE A 7 -3.17 7.39 -20.42
N THR A 8 -2.15 8.05 -20.97
CA THR A 8 -1.36 7.51 -22.09
C THR A 8 -0.01 6.95 -21.62
N THR A 9 0.64 6.16 -22.47
CA THR A 9 1.99 5.64 -22.21
C THR A 9 2.99 6.77 -21.95
N GLU A 10 2.90 7.87 -22.71
CA GLU A 10 3.77 9.04 -22.61
C GLU A 10 3.58 9.74 -21.26
N LEU A 11 2.34 9.87 -20.80
CA LEU A 11 2.04 10.48 -19.49
C LEU A 11 2.55 9.61 -18.34
N VAL A 12 2.38 8.28 -18.43
CA VAL A 12 2.91 7.34 -17.44
C VAL A 12 4.44 7.37 -17.45
N GLN A 13 5.07 7.41 -18.63
CA GLN A 13 6.51 7.52 -18.78
C GLN A 13 7.02 8.80 -18.12
N GLU A 14 6.42 9.96 -18.42
CA GLU A 14 6.77 11.24 -17.82
C GLU A 14 6.71 11.18 -16.30
N ARG A 15 5.60 10.73 -15.74
CA ARG A 15 5.43 10.66 -14.27
C ARG A 15 6.42 9.71 -13.62
N PHE A 16 6.64 8.54 -14.21
CA PHE A 16 7.60 7.57 -13.68
C PHE A 16 9.03 8.11 -13.74
N SER A 17 9.42 8.73 -14.86
CA SER A 17 10.73 9.34 -15.04
C SER A 17 10.99 10.45 -14.03
N ASP A 18 10.00 11.31 -13.78
CA ASP A 18 10.11 12.40 -12.80
C ASP A 18 10.22 11.87 -11.38
N ALA A 19 9.38 10.90 -11.01
CA ALA A 19 9.41 10.25 -9.71
C ALA A 19 10.76 9.56 -9.45
N LEU A 20 11.31 8.92 -10.48
CA LEU A 20 12.62 8.26 -10.43
C LEU A 20 13.75 9.29 -10.34
N ALA A 21 13.74 10.35 -11.17
CA ALA A 21 14.77 11.39 -11.17
C ALA A 21 14.80 12.21 -9.88
N ALA A 22 13.64 12.38 -9.22
CA ALA A 22 13.54 13.04 -7.92
C ALA A 22 14.31 12.29 -6.81
N ARG A 23 14.39 10.95 -6.90
CA ARG A 23 14.90 10.07 -5.83
C ARG A 23 16.24 9.39 -6.16
N CYS A 24 16.51 9.19 -7.44
CA CYS A 24 17.68 8.46 -7.92
C CYS A 24 18.51 9.31 -8.89
N GLY A 25 19.82 9.43 -8.64
CA GLY A 25 20.73 10.20 -9.49
C GLY A 25 21.87 10.93 -8.78
N PRO A 26 22.66 11.73 -9.52
CA PRO A 26 23.68 12.59 -8.92
C PRO A 26 23.08 13.54 -7.88
N GLY A 27 23.66 13.55 -6.68
CA GLY A 27 23.19 14.39 -5.56
C GLY A 27 21.85 13.99 -4.96
N LYS A 28 21.35 12.77 -5.24
CA LYS A 28 20.11 12.22 -4.65
C LYS A 28 20.42 11.19 -3.56
N ALA A 29 19.38 10.83 -2.80
CA ALA A 29 19.47 9.85 -1.71
C ALA A 29 19.93 8.47 -2.18
N VAL A 30 19.58 8.07 -3.41
CA VAL A 30 19.98 6.80 -4.01
C VAL A 30 20.76 7.07 -5.30
N SER A 31 21.92 6.43 -5.46
CA SER A 31 22.68 6.51 -6.70
C SER A 31 22.12 5.54 -7.75
N VAL A 32 22.40 5.78 -9.03
CA VAL A 32 21.97 4.86 -10.11
C VAL A 32 22.60 3.48 -9.93
N SER A 33 23.87 3.44 -9.52
CA SER A 33 24.58 2.19 -9.27
C SER A 33 23.99 1.39 -8.10
N ALA A 34 23.66 2.06 -6.99
CA ALA A 34 23.01 1.42 -5.85
C ALA A 34 21.62 0.87 -6.21
N LEU A 35 20.85 1.63 -7.00
CA LEU A 35 19.54 1.16 -7.47
C LEU A 35 19.68 -0.03 -8.44
N ALA A 36 20.68 -0.02 -9.31
CA ALA A 36 20.97 -1.11 -10.23
C ALA A 36 21.30 -2.40 -9.47
N GLU A 37 22.15 -2.30 -8.45
CA GLU A 37 22.51 -3.42 -7.57
C GLU A 37 21.28 -3.98 -6.85
N GLN A 38 20.46 -3.13 -6.22
CA GLN A 38 19.27 -3.57 -5.46
C GLN A 38 18.20 -4.22 -6.34
N THR A 39 18.04 -3.75 -7.58
CA THR A 39 16.93 -4.19 -8.46
C THR A 39 17.35 -5.26 -9.48
N GLY A 40 18.65 -5.44 -9.69
CA GLY A 40 19.23 -6.25 -10.77
C GLY A 40 18.93 -5.66 -12.16
N ILE A 41 18.66 -4.36 -12.25
CA ILE A 41 18.38 -3.65 -13.52
C ILE A 41 19.66 -2.91 -13.91
N ASP A 42 20.07 -2.99 -15.17
CA ASP A 42 21.31 -2.34 -15.60
C ASP A 42 21.24 -0.80 -15.50
N GLU A 43 22.36 -0.17 -15.17
CA GLU A 43 22.45 1.29 -15.01
C GLU A 43 22.07 2.05 -16.29
N ARG A 44 22.32 1.46 -17.47
CA ARG A 44 21.95 2.07 -18.75
C ARG A 44 20.43 2.16 -18.88
N THR A 45 19.70 1.10 -18.57
CA THR A 45 18.23 1.08 -18.55
C THR A 45 17.67 2.08 -17.55
N ILE A 46 18.21 2.13 -16.32
CA ILE A 46 17.77 3.10 -15.32
C ILE A 46 17.99 4.54 -15.82
N ASN A 47 19.14 4.83 -16.42
CA ASN A 47 19.41 6.14 -16.98
C ASN A 47 18.50 6.48 -18.18
N ALA A 48 18.16 5.50 -19.03
CA ALA A 48 17.22 5.70 -20.13
C ALA A 48 15.83 6.10 -19.60
N TRP A 49 15.35 5.48 -18.52
CA TRP A 49 14.10 5.91 -17.88
C TRP A 49 14.22 7.29 -17.27
N ARG A 50 15.30 7.59 -16.54
CA ARG A 50 15.52 8.93 -15.94
C ARG A 50 15.53 10.04 -16.98
N ARG A 51 16.01 9.75 -18.19
CA ARG A 51 16.09 10.70 -19.32
C ARG A 51 14.85 10.71 -20.21
N ARG A 52 13.79 9.97 -19.85
CA ARG A 52 12.57 9.82 -20.66
C ARG A 52 12.83 9.22 -22.05
N GLU A 53 13.87 8.40 -22.20
CA GLU A 53 14.23 7.71 -23.45
C GLU A 53 13.48 6.39 -23.62
N ALA A 54 12.96 5.80 -22.53
CA ALA A 54 12.17 4.58 -22.53
C ALA A 54 11.18 4.54 -21.36
N THR A 55 10.21 3.62 -21.43
CA THR A 55 9.24 3.35 -20.35
C THR A 55 9.56 2.02 -19.67
N ALA A 56 9.44 1.97 -18.35
CA ALA A 56 9.57 0.72 -17.60
C ALA A 56 8.30 -0.12 -17.77
N CYS A 57 8.44 -1.43 -17.98
CA CYS A 57 7.31 -2.33 -17.83
C CYS A 57 6.96 -2.50 -16.34
N LEU A 58 5.74 -2.96 -16.05
CA LEU A 58 5.22 -3.04 -14.69
C LEU A 58 6.15 -3.81 -13.73
N SER A 59 6.71 -4.95 -14.15
CA SER A 59 7.62 -5.73 -13.30
C SER A 59 8.87 -4.95 -12.88
N LYS A 60 9.40 -4.11 -13.78
CA LYS A 60 10.55 -3.24 -13.49
C LYS A 60 10.14 -2.05 -12.62
N MET A 61 8.95 -1.48 -12.81
CA MET A 61 8.40 -0.44 -11.92
C MET A 61 8.22 -0.96 -10.49
N LEU A 62 7.73 -2.19 -10.33
CA LEU A 62 7.57 -2.81 -9.01
C LEU A 62 8.91 -3.05 -8.31
N LYS A 63 9.96 -3.46 -9.05
CA LYS A 63 11.32 -3.54 -8.50
C LYS A 63 11.84 -2.19 -8.00
N VAL A 64 11.64 -1.13 -8.79
CA VAL A 64 12.02 0.23 -8.41
C VAL A 64 11.23 0.71 -7.19
N ALA A 65 9.93 0.40 -7.12
CA ALA A 65 9.08 0.71 -5.97
C ALA A 65 9.52 -0.02 -4.70
N ALA A 66 9.90 -1.30 -4.79
CA ALA A 66 10.43 -2.06 -3.66
C ALA A 66 11.72 -1.45 -3.10
N ALA A 67 12.60 -0.95 -3.99
CA ALA A 67 13.87 -0.32 -3.61
C ALA A 67 13.69 1.11 -3.08
N LEU A 68 12.95 1.97 -3.79
CA LEU A 68 12.82 3.41 -3.49
C LEU A 68 11.65 3.75 -2.56
N GLY A 69 10.76 2.79 -2.30
CA GLY A 69 9.60 2.95 -1.45
C GLY A 69 8.34 3.48 -2.16
N PRO A 70 7.23 3.62 -1.40
CA PRO A 70 5.90 3.85 -1.96
C PRO A 70 5.72 5.22 -2.61
N GLY A 71 6.59 6.19 -2.32
CA GLY A 71 6.54 7.52 -2.94
C GLY A 71 6.58 7.46 -4.48
N VAL A 72 7.40 6.56 -5.05
CA VAL A 72 7.45 6.38 -6.51
C VAL A 72 6.13 5.84 -7.06
N VAL A 73 5.47 4.95 -6.32
CA VAL A 73 4.18 4.36 -6.70
C VAL A 73 3.11 5.43 -6.64
N ASN A 74 3.03 6.18 -5.55
CA ASN A 74 2.05 7.26 -5.36
C ASN A 74 2.15 8.33 -6.46
N ASP A 75 3.37 8.72 -6.86
CA ASP A 75 3.57 9.72 -7.92
C ASP A 75 3.04 9.28 -9.30
N VAL A 76 2.97 7.96 -9.55
CA VAL A 76 2.41 7.41 -10.80
C VAL A 76 0.91 7.12 -10.65
N PHE A 77 0.51 6.51 -9.54
CA PHE A 77 -0.87 6.06 -9.29
C PHE A 77 -1.85 7.22 -9.09
N VAL A 78 -1.34 8.43 -8.79
CA VAL A 78 -2.14 9.66 -8.79
C VAL A 78 -2.82 9.92 -10.14
N LEU A 79 -2.25 9.44 -11.24
CA LEU A 79 -2.87 9.52 -12.57
C LEU A 79 -4.21 8.76 -12.64
N ALA A 80 -4.36 7.72 -11.82
CA ALA A 80 -5.58 6.94 -11.67
C ALA A 80 -6.45 7.43 -10.51
N GLY A 81 -6.07 8.52 -9.83
CA GLY A 81 -6.75 9.01 -8.63
C GLY A 81 -6.52 8.14 -7.40
N LEU A 82 -5.47 7.30 -7.44
CA LEU A 82 -5.06 6.43 -6.33
C LEU A 82 -3.87 7.08 -5.61
N GLY A 83 -3.80 6.90 -4.30
CA GLY A 83 -2.73 7.44 -3.46
C GLY A 83 -2.76 6.84 -2.06
N GLY A 84 -1.83 7.22 -1.19
CA GLY A 84 -1.73 6.67 0.16
C GLY A 84 -1.20 5.24 0.21
N MET A 85 -0.50 4.79 -0.84
CA MET A 85 0.18 3.50 -0.81
C MET A 85 1.27 3.54 0.25
N GLU A 86 1.37 2.48 1.05
CA GLU A 86 2.35 2.32 2.12
C GLU A 86 3.07 0.97 1.98
N ARG A 87 4.19 0.80 2.70
CA ARG A 87 4.83 -0.52 2.81
C ARG A 87 3.96 -1.40 3.71
N LEU A 88 3.84 -2.68 3.36
CA LEU A 88 3.14 -3.65 4.19
C LEU A 88 3.84 -3.87 5.54
N GLU A 89 5.15 -3.64 5.64
CA GLU A 89 5.96 -3.75 6.87
C GLU A 89 6.14 -2.41 7.62
N ALA A 90 5.28 -1.42 7.43
CA ALA A 90 5.40 -0.17 8.18
C ALA A 90 5.32 -0.43 9.70
N PRO A 91 5.98 0.37 10.56
CA PRO A 91 5.84 0.24 12.02
C PRO A 91 4.40 0.32 12.53
N ASP A 92 3.52 0.99 11.77
CA ASP A 92 2.08 1.08 12.00
C ASP A 92 1.28 0.09 11.11
N ALA A 93 1.94 -0.95 10.60
CA ALA A 93 1.25 -2.01 9.86
C ALA A 93 0.17 -2.62 10.79
N PRO A 94 -1.06 -2.78 10.29
CA PRO A 94 -2.13 -3.29 11.12
C PRO A 94 -1.79 -4.71 11.56
N ASP A 95 -1.66 -4.89 12.87
CA ASP A 95 -1.46 -6.20 13.48
C ASP A 95 -2.80 -6.87 13.82
N SER A 96 -2.75 -8.18 14.09
CA SER A 96 -3.95 -8.95 14.39
C SER A 96 -4.68 -8.47 15.65
N TYR A 97 -3.99 -7.90 16.64
CA TYR A 97 -4.57 -7.41 17.89
C TYR A 97 -5.30 -6.08 17.67
N GLY A 98 -4.69 -5.15 16.94
CA GLY A 98 -5.28 -3.88 16.50
C GLY A 98 -6.53 -4.11 15.67
N ILE A 99 -6.47 -5.03 14.69
CA ILE A 99 -7.65 -5.40 13.89
C ILE A 99 -8.78 -5.96 14.77
N ASN A 100 -8.46 -6.80 15.76
CA ASN A 100 -9.47 -7.32 16.69
C ASN A 100 -10.07 -6.23 17.59
N ALA A 101 -9.27 -5.24 18.00
CA ALA A 101 -9.74 -4.09 18.75
C ALA A 101 -10.69 -3.22 17.91
N ASP A 102 -10.31 -2.90 16.67
CA ASP A 102 -11.10 -2.12 15.74
C ASP A 102 -12.41 -2.84 15.36
N LEU A 103 -12.35 -4.15 15.11
CA LEU A 103 -13.53 -4.97 14.89
C LEU A 103 -14.47 -4.95 16.09
N SER A 104 -13.93 -5.07 17.31
CA SER A 104 -14.73 -5.00 18.54
C SER A 104 -15.40 -3.63 18.72
N ALA A 105 -14.68 -2.54 18.40
CA ALA A 105 -15.22 -1.19 18.43
C ALA A 105 -16.34 -1.00 17.40
N ALA A 106 -16.16 -1.51 16.18
CA ALA A 106 -17.18 -1.49 15.12
C ALA A 106 -18.43 -2.28 15.52
N LEU A 107 -18.27 -3.47 16.11
CA LEU A 107 -19.38 -4.27 16.63
C LEU A 107 -20.13 -3.55 17.76
N ALA A 108 -19.41 -2.87 18.66
CA ALA A 108 -20.04 -2.07 19.71
C ALA A 108 -20.81 -0.86 19.15
N MET A 109 -20.30 -0.22 18.09
CA MET A 109 -21.01 0.82 17.35
C MET A 109 -22.31 0.29 16.74
N PHE A 110 -22.27 -0.85 16.04
CA PHE A 110 -23.49 -1.46 15.49
C PHE A 110 -24.48 -1.84 16.57
N GLY A 111 -24.02 -2.36 17.71
CA GLY A 111 -24.88 -2.66 18.85
C GLY A 111 -25.64 -1.43 19.37
N ARG A 112 -25.03 -0.23 19.31
CA ARG A 112 -25.70 1.02 19.67
C ARG A 112 -26.71 1.48 18.62
N HIS A 113 -26.33 1.47 17.34
CA HIS A 113 -27.24 1.89 16.26
C HIS A 113 -28.44 0.94 16.13
N LEU A 114 -28.23 -0.37 16.28
CA LEU A 114 -29.30 -1.36 16.20
C LEU A 114 -30.18 -1.42 17.45
N ALA A 115 -29.91 -0.64 18.50
CA ALA A 115 -30.61 -0.72 19.78
C ALA A 115 -32.11 -0.36 19.66
N ASP A 116 -32.48 0.48 18.70
CA ASP A 116 -33.87 0.84 18.41
C ASP A 116 -34.52 -0.05 17.32
N GLY A 117 -33.78 -1.05 16.84
CA GLY A 117 -34.22 -2.02 15.82
C GLY A 117 -34.19 -1.47 14.39
N ARG A 118 -33.60 -0.31 14.14
CA ARG A 118 -33.46 0.30 12.81
C ARG A 118 -32.04 0.81 12.61
N ILE A 119 -31.69 1.11 11.37
CA ILE A 119 -30.48 1.87 11.05
C ILE A 119 -30.92 3.01 10.13
N ASP A 120 -30.68 4.25 10.53
CA ASP A 120 -31.04 5.42 9.75
C ASP A 120 -29.91 5.91 8.81
N HIS A 121 -30.21 6.91 7.98
CA HIS A 121 -29.25 7.44 7.01
C HIS A 121 -28.04 8.15 7.65
N ARG A 122 -28.20 8.68 8.87
CA ARG A 122 -27.12 9.32 9.61
C ARG A 122 -26.20 8.26 10.21
N GLU A 123 -26.76 7.22 10.80
CA GLU A 123 -26.01 6.10 11.35
C GLU A 123 -25.24 5.35 10.25
N LEU A 124 -25.84 5.15 9.07
CA LEU A 124 -25.13 4.60 7.91
C LEU A 124 -23.97 5.48 7.46
N ALA A 125 -24.15 6.81 7.49
CA ALA A 125 -23.09 7.75 7.12
C ALA A 125 -21.93 7.71 8.12
N GLU A 126 -22.19 7.44 9.40
CA GLU A 126 -21.19 7.27 10.45
C GLU A 126 -20.50 5.88 10.39
N GLN A 127 -21.24 4.81 10.09
CA GLN A 127 -20.70 3.45 10.01
C GLN A 127 -19.79 3.21 8.79
N ARG A 128 -20.13 3.81 7.65
CA ARG A 128 -19.45 3.56 6.37
C ARG A 128 -17.93 3.87 6.40
N PRO A 129 -17.45 5.02 6.90
CA PRO A 129 -16.01 5.28 6.97
C PRO A 129 -15.28 4.31 7.90
N GLU A 130 -15.86 3.98 9.06
CA GLU A 130 -15.28 3.04 10.03
C GLU A 130 -15.13 1.63 9.44
N LEU A 131 -16.16 1.14 8.75
CA LEU A 131 -16.10 -0.14 8.02
C LEU A 131 -15.08 -0.12 6.88
N GLY A 132 -14.96 1.01 6.17
CA GLY A 132 -13.96 1.17 5.12
C GLY A 132 -12.54 1.05 5.67
N ALA A 133 -12.26 1.75 6.79
CA ALA A 133 -10.98 1.67 7.47
C ALA A 133 -10.66 0.25 7.96
N LEU A 134 -11.64 -0.45 8.57
CA LEU A 134 -11.47 -1.83 9.02
C LEU A 134 -11.23 -2.79 7.85
N TYR A 135 -11.96 -2.65 6.73
CA TYR A 135 -11.75 -3.44 5.53
C TYR A 135 -10.33 -3.27 4.97
N GLU A 136 -9.85 -2.03 4.89
CA GLU A 136 -8.49 -1.74 4.45
C GLU A 136 -7.44 -2.31 5.40
N ALA A 137 -7.64 -2.20 6.71
CA ALA A 137 -6.73 -2.75 7.72
C ALA A 137 -6.62 -4.28 7.60
N ILE A 138 -7.77 -4.97 7.48
CA ILE A 138 -7.81 -6.42 7.25
C ILE A 138 -7.10 -6.79 5.94
N GLY A 139 -7.37 -6.06 4.86
CA GLY A 139 -6.73 -6.29 3.56
C GLY A 139 -5.21 -6.13 3.60
N ARG A 140 -4.71 -5.08 4.29
CA ARG A 140 -3.27 -4.88 4.50
C ARG A 140 -2.65 -5.99 5.32
N TRP A 141 -3.30 -6.44 6.39
CA TRP A 141 -2.79 -7.53 7.22
C TRP A 141 -2.74 -8.87 6.49
N ILE A 142 -3.78 -9.22 5.72
CA ILE A 142 -3.76 -10.44 4.89
C ILE A 142 -2.59 -10.39 3.90
N ALA A 143 -2.42 -9.26 3.21
CA ALA A 143 -1.33 -9.10 2.25
C ALA A 143 0.06 -9.19 2.91
N ALA A 144 0.23 -8.67 4.13
CA ALA A 144 1.46 -8.80 4.89
C ALA A 144 1.69 -10.25 5.37
N TYR A 145 0.64 -10.92 5.85
CA TYR A 145 0.70 -12.33 6.28
C TYR A 145 1.12 -13.27 5.14
N ASP A 146 0.55 -13.10 3.95
CA ASP A 146 0.90 -13.91 2.76
C ASP A 146 2.36 -13.72 2.31
N GLN A 147 3.00 -12.61 2.68
CA GLN A 147 4.43 -12.36 2.44
C GLN A 147 5.34 -12.84 3.57
N GLY A 148 4.79 -13.51 4.59
CA GLY A 148 5.54 -13.97 5.76
C GLY A 148 5.93 -12.85 6.74
N GLN A 149 5.29 -11.69 6.61
CA GLN A 149 5.57 -10.47 7.39
C GLN A 149 4.49 -10.17 8.43
N GLY A 150 3.37 -10.89 8.41
CA GLY A 150 2.32 -10.76 9.42
C GLY A 150 2.71 -11.43 10.73
N ASP A 151 2.22 -10.88 11.84
CA ASP A 151 2.38 -11.46 13.17
C ASP A 151 1.98 -12.94 13.16
N ALA A 152 2.96 -13.81 13.37
CA ALA A 152 2.72 -15.22 13.60
C ALA A 152 1.93 -15.31 14.91
N VAL A 153 0.61 -15.48 14.81
CA VAL A 153 -0.22 -15.87 15.96
C VAL A 153 0.42 -17.14 16.50
N THR A 154 1.14 -17.02 17.62
CA THR A 154 1.65 -18.16 18.35
C THR A 154 0.44 -19.02 18.64
N PRO A 155 0.36 -20.28 18.17
CA PRO A 155 -0.80 -21.09 18.42
C PRO A 155 -0.99 -21.12 19.92
N LEU A 156 -2.19 -20.76 20.40
CA LEU A 156 -2.58 -20.96 21.79
C LEU A 156 -2.25 -22.43 22.08
N ARG A 157 -1.14 -22.68 22.79
CA ARG A 157 -0.84 -24.02 23.29
C ARG A 157 -2.05 -24.35 24.14
N ALA A 158 -2.87 -25.28 23.67
CA ALA A 158 -3.98 -25.81 24.43
C ALA A 158 -3.40 -26.24 25.78
N THR A 159 -3.60 -25.41 26.80
CA THR A 159 -3.26 -25.74 28.18
C THR A 159 -4.08 -26.97 28.50
N GLY A 160 -3.40 -28.13 28.47
CA GLY A 160 -4.01 -29.41 28.74
C GLY A 160 -4.72 -29.35 30.07
N ARG A 161 -6.04 -29.56 30.05
CA ARG A 161 -6.71 -30.12 31.21
C ARG A 161 -6.17 -31.54 31.39
N ARG A 162 -5.17 -31.69 32.25
CA ARG A 162 -5.00 -32.93 32.98
C ARG A 162 -5.97 -32.88 34.16
N THR A 163 -7.12 -33.51 33.98
CA THR A 163 -7.85 -34.12 35.09
C THR A 163 -7.04 -35.27 35.66
#